data_AF-A0A940IKR4-F1
#
_entry.id   AF-A0A940IKR4-F1
#
_cell.length_a   1.000
_cell.length_b   1.000
_cell.length_c   1.000
_cell.angle_alpha   90.00
_cell.angle_beta   90.00
_cell.angle_gamma   90.00
#
_symmetry.space_group_name_H-M   'P 1'
#
loop_
_entity.id
_entity.type
_entity.pdbx_description
1 polymer ?
#
loop_
_entity_poly.entity_id
_entity_poly.type
_entity_poly.pdbx_seq_one_letter_code
_entity_poly.pdbx_strand_id
1 'polypeptide(L)'
;MREEEKRMHELQALKEIAESLNEATELERMLEQVLHKLLQAMNLETGWIFFINENGRHELAAYAALPPALLIEQKRPMCEGRC
;
A
#
# COMPACT_ATOMS: atom_id res chain seq x y z
N MET A 1 -17.67 -20.22 7.47
CA MET A 1 -17.20 -20.00 6.08
C MET A 1 -16.39 -21.22 5.67
N ARG A 2 -16.62 -21.77 4.47
CA ARG A 2 -15.83 -22.88 3.95
C ARG A 2 -14.47 -22.35 3.49
N GLU A 3 -13.40 -23.10 3.74
CA GLU A 3 -12.01 -22.71 3.41
C GLU A 3 -11.82 -22.36 1.92
N GLU A 4 -12.59 -23.02 1.05
CA GLU A 4 -12.62 -22.76 -0.39
C GLU A 4 -13.18 -21.37 -0.75
N GLU A 5 -14.19 -20.89 -0.03
CA GLU A 5 -14.78 -19.55 -0.25
C GLU A 5 -13.82 -18.44 0.16
N LYS A 6 -13.05 -18.66 1.24
CA LYS A 6 -12.01 -17.73 1.70
C LYS A 6 -10.88 -17.64 0.68
N ARG A 7 -10.43 -18.79 0.17
CA ARG A 7 -9.36 -18.86 -0.84
C ARG A 7 -9.78 -18.24 -2.17
N MET A 8 -11.05 -18.40 -2.55
CA MET A 8 -11.62 -17.74 -3.73
C MET A 8 -11.67 -16.22 -3.57
N HIS A 9 -12.06 -15.71 -2.40
CA HIS A 9 -12.02 -14.26 -2.10
C HIS A 9 -10.60 -13.69 -2.15
N GLU A 10 -9.63 -14.39 -1.58
CA GLU A 10 -8.22 -13.97 -1.62
C GLU A 10 -7.71 -13.90 -3.07
N LEU A 11 -8.00 -14.90 -3.90
CA LEU A 11 -7.62 -14.92 -5.31
C LEU A 11 -8.31 -13.82 -6.12
N GLN A 12 -9.59 -13.56 -5.85
CA GLN A 12 -10.35 -12.48 -6.47
C GLN A 12 -9.72 -11.12 -6.15
N ALA A 13 -9.41 -10.88 -4.88
CA ALA A 13 -8.76 -9.64 -4.45
C ALA A 13 -7.38 -9.46 -5.12
N LEU A 14 -6.57 -10.53 -5.17
CA LEU A 14 -5.28 -10.50 -5.87
C LEU A 14 -5.42 -10.18 -7.36
N LYS A 15 -6.43 -10.75 -8.03
CA LYS A 15 -6.73 -10.47 -9.44
C LYS A 15 -7.11 -9.00 -9.63
N GLU A 16 -8.02 -8.47 -8.82
CA GLU A 16 -8.46 -7.07 -8.92
C GLU A 16 -7.33 -6.08 -8.67
N ILE A 17 -6.41 -6.42 -7.75
CA ILE A 17 -5.18 -5.67 -7.53
C ILE A 17 -4.29 -5.69 -8.78
N ALA A 18 -4.06 -6.86 -9.38
CA ALA A 18 -3.24 -6.99 -10.57
C ALA A 18 -3.81 -6.24 -11.78
N GLU A 19 -5.14 -6.27 -11.97
CA GLU A 19 -5.81 -5.51 -13.03
C GLU A 19 -5.67 -3.99 -12.80
N SER A 20 -5.89 -3.54 -11.55
CA SER A 20 -5.73 -2.12 -11.20
C SER A 20 -4.28 -1.64 -11.41
N LEU A 21 -3.29 -2.51 -11.18
CA LEU A 21 -1.89 -2.21 -11.44
C LEU A 21 -1.57 -2.07 -12.93
N ASN A 22 -2.22 -2.86 -13.79
CA ASN A 22 -1.94 -2.87 -15.22
C ASN A 22 -2.61 -1.72 -15.99
N GLU A 23 -3.70 -1.16 -15.47
CA GLU A 23 -4.49 -0.13 -16.15
C GLU A 23 -4.10 1.31 -15.76
N ALA A 24 -3.38 1.49 -14.66
CA ALA A 24 -3.15 2.82 -14.14
C ALA A 24 -2.04 3.56 -14.91
N THR A 25 -2.36 4.80 -15.29
CA THR A 25 -1.46 5.72 -15.98
C THR A 25 -0.69 6.64 -15.02
N GLU A 26 -1.18 6.80 -13.79
CA GLU A 26 -0.55 7.58 -12.72
C GLU A 26 -0.12 6.64 -11.58
N LEU A 27 1.19 6.37 -11.51
CA LEU A 27 1.82 5.42 -10.57
C LEU A 27 1.47 5.69 -9.10
N GLU A 28 1.48 6.96 -8.68
CA GLU A 28 1.18 7.35 -7.29
C GLU A 28 -0.27 7.02 -6.92
N ARG A 29 -1.23 7.42 -7.76
CA ARG A 29 -2.65 7.11 -7.56
C ARG A 29 -2.94 5.62 -7.58
N MET A 30 -2.27 4.89 -8.47
CA MET A 30 -2.37 3.43 -8.54
C MET A 30 -1.96 2.77 -7.22
N LEU A 31 -0.81 3.18 -6.68
CA LEU A 31 -0.25 2.62 -5.45
C LEU A 31 -1.16 2.90 -4.25
N GLU A 32 -1.75 4.10 -4.15
CA GLU A 32 -2.73 4.42 -3.11
C GLU A 32 -3.97 3.52 -3.17
N GLN A 33 -4.52 3.29 -4.37
CA GLN A 33 -5.71 2.46 -4.57
C GLN A 33 -5.43 0.98 -4.27
N VAL A 34 -4.31 0.47 -4.76
CA VAL A 34 -3.89 -0.93 -4.53
C VAL A 34 -3.60 -1.17 -3.06
N LEU A 35 -2.93 -0.24 -2.39
CA LEU A 35 -2.68 -0.30 -0.96
C LEU A 35 -3.99 -0.38 -0.17
N HIS A 36 -5.00 0.44 -0.50
CA HIS A 36 -6.31 0.37 0.14
C HIS A 36 -6.99 -0.99 -0.06
N LYS A 37 -7.00 -1.51 -1.30
CA LYS A 37 -7.59 -2.82 -1.61
C LYS A 37 -6.89 -3.96 -0.85
N LEU A 38 -5.55 -3.91 -0.78
CA LEU A 38 -4.75 -4.88 -0.01
C LEU A 38 -5.09 -4.86 1.47
N LEU A 39 -5.14 -3.67 2.08
CA LEU A 39 -5.47 -3.53 3.50
C LEU A 39 -6.87 -4.08 3.81
N GLN A 40 -7.86 -3.78 2.95
CA GLN A 40 -9.21 -4.32 3.08
C GLN A 40 -9.25 -5.85 2.92
N ALA A 41 -8.60 -6.39 1.90
CA ALA A 41 -8.61 -7.83 1.61
C ALA A 41 -7.90 -8.65 2.70
N MET A 42 -6.84 -8.10 3.29
CA MET A 42 -6.05 -8.75 4.35
C MET A 42 -6.53 -8.41 5.76
N ASN A 43 -7.55 -7.56 5.90
CA ASN A 43 -8.06 -7.06 7.17
C ASN A 43 -6.96 -6.40 8.04
N LEU A 44 -6.15 -5.55 7.39
CA LEU A 44 -5.09 -4.75 7.99
C LEU A 44 -5.54 -3.29 8.10
N GLU A 45 -5.09 -2.59 9.14
CA GLU A 45 -5.55 -1.23 9.44
C GLU A 45 -4.72 -0.13 8.77
N THR A 46 -3.40 -0.31 8.64
CA THR A 46 -2.48 0.71 8.13
C THR A 46 -1.43 0.11 7.21
N GLY A 47 -0.93 0.91 6.26
CA GLY A 47 0.19 0.52 5.40
C GLY A 47 0.84 1.70 4.69
N TRP A 48 2.03 1.49 4.16
CA TRP A 48 2.76 2.46 3.34
C TRP A 48 3.71 1.77 2.37
N ILE A 49 4.06 2.48 1.29
CA ILE A 49 4.95 2.02 0.23
C ILE A 49 6.04 3.07 0.04
N PHE A 50 7.29 2.61 0.01
CA PHE A 50 8.45 3.43 -0.30
C PHE A 50 9.03 3.05 -1.66
N PHE A 51 9.44 4.05 -2.44
CA PHE A 51 10.44 3.85 -3.48
C PHE A 51 11.84 3.99 -2.89
N ILE A 52 12.73 3.12 -3.34
CA ILE A 52 14.15 3.19 -3.01
C ILE A 52 14.87 3.54 -4.30
N ASN A 53 15.48 4.71 -4.35
CA ASN A 53 16.27 5.11 -5.52
C ASN A 53 17.65 4.46 -5.54
N GLU A 54 18.41 4.66 -6.61
CA GLU A 54 19.75 4.08 -6.80
C GLU A 54 20.75 4.45 -5.67
N ASN A 55 20.52 5.57 -4.99
CA ASN A 55 21.33 6.03 -3.87
C ASN A 55 20.87 5.45 -2.51
N GLY A 56 19.88 4.55 -2.51
CA GLY A 56 19.29 3.98 -1.30
C GLY A 56 18.41 4.96 -0.53
N ARG A 57 18.02 6.09 -1.12
CA ARG A 57 17.11 7.05 -0.47
C ARG A 57 15.67 6.58 -0.63
N HIS A 58 14.95 6.61 0.48
CA HIS A 58 13.54 6.23 0.55
C HIS A 58 12.66 7.44 0.23
N GLU A 59 11.64 7.23 -0.60
CA GLU A 59 10.62 8.21 -0.96
C GLU A 59 9.25 7.61 -0.71
N LEU A 60 8.42 8.27 0.10
CA LEU A 60 7.09 7.79 0.44
C LEU A 60 6.18 7.90 -0.79
N ALA A 61 5.86 6.76 -1.40
CA ALA A 61 5.09 6.69 -2.63
C ALA A 61 3.57 6.60 -2.39
N ALA A 62 3.16 5.91 -1.32
CA ALA A 62 1.77 5.80 -0.91
C ALA A 62 1.66 5.48 0.57
N TYR A 63 0.54 5.85 1.20
CA TYR A 63 0.25 5.52 2.59
C TYR A 63 -1.26 5.47 2.84
N ALA A 64 -1.69 4.67 3.80
CA ALA A 64 -3.07 4.54 4.22
C ALA A 64 -3.14 4.39 5.73
N ALA A 65 -3.97 5.24 6.36
CA ALA A 65 -4.27 5.24 7.79
C ALA A 65 -3.02 5.20 8.72
N LEU A 66 -1.99 5.99 8.40
CA LEU A 66 -0.78 6.06 9.21
C LEU A 66 -1.09 6.38 10.68
N PRO A 67 -0.47 5.66 11.63
CA PRO A 67 -0.54 6.01 13.05
C PRO A 67 -0.17 7.48 13.30
N PRO A 68 -0.78 8.14 14.30
CA PRO A 68 -0.52 9.57 14.59
C PRO A 68 0.96 9.91 14.77
N ALA A 69 1.75 8.99 15.31
CA ALA A 69 3.20 9.15 15.48
C ALA A 69 3.96 9.32 14.15
N LEU A 70 3.43 8.80 13.04
CA LEU A 70 4.03 8.86 11.71
C LEU A 70 3.51 10.03 10.86
N LEU A 71 2.48 10.74 11.33
CA LEU A 71 1.93 11.94 10.67
C LEU A 71 2.60 13.24 11.13
N ILE A 72 3.46 13.17 12.15
CA ILE A 72 4.11 14.33 12.77
C ILE A 72 4.90 15.13 11.73
N GLU A 73 4.79 16.47 11.80
CA GLU A 73 5.57 17.41 11.00
C GLU A 73 5.56 17.10 9.49
N GLN A 74 4.38 16.96 8.91
CA GLN A 74 4.19 16.58 7.50
C GLN A 74 4.81 15.23 7.15
N LYS A 75 4.68 14.24 8.05
CA LYS A 75 5.26 12.89 7.89
C LYS A 75 6.79 12.92 7.86
N ARG A 76 7.43 13.88 8.54
CA ARG A 76 8.89 13.95 8.67
C ARG A 76 9.52 12.59 9.07
N PRO A 77 8.94 11.80 10.00
CA PRO A 77 9.48 10.47 10.34
C PRO A 77 9.52 9.48 9.17
N MET A 78 8.69 9.68 8.15
CA MET A 78 8.62 8.85 6.94
C MET A 78 9.60 9.34 5.86
N CYS A 79 10.09 10.59 5.96
CA CYS A 79 10.91 11.24 4.94
C CYS A 79 12.37 11.43 5.39
N GLU A 80 12.62 11.43 6.70
CA GLU A 80 13.91 11.72 7.32
C GLU A 80 14.33 10.56 8.24
N GLY A 81 15.14 9.66 7.70
CA GLY A 81 15.68 8.51 8.41
C GLY A 81 16.31 7.51 7.45
N ARG A 82 17.38 6.84 7.88
CA ARG A 82 17.75 5.55 7.29
C ARG A 82 16.93 4.51 8.05
N CYS A 83 16.18 3.70 7.32
CA CYS A 83 15.33 2.65 7.89
C CYS A 83 16.09 1.78 8.91
#